data_AF-A0A820PX41-F1
#
_entry.id   AF-A0A820PX41-F1
#
_cell.length_a   1.000
_cell.length_b   1.000
_cell.length_c   1.000
_cell.angle_alpha   90.00
_cell.angle_beta   90.00
_cell.angle_gamma   90.00
#
_symmetry.space_group_name_H-M   'P 1'
#
loop_
_entity.id
_entity.type
_entity.pdbx_description
1 polymer ?
#
loop_
_entity_poly.entity_id
_entity_poly.type
_entity_poly.pdbx_seq_one_letter_code
_entity_poly.pdbx_strand_id
1 'polypeptide(L)'
;TECYTKVNSTTQTTIFFIPLDERFTTRSIVLNLARLIQDDFTLLTPPIELISHWKQPANTTILFQWLHDQISTSCSISTSCSLLLSTEQLLYGGLINSRLSNTSFDELNSRLKNLVELKREFGSQLQIYLSSVIMRIPAYNGDFEEPDYWATYGRL
;
A
#
# COMPACT_ATOMS: atom_id res chain seq x y z
N THR A 1 29.15 25.05 1.12
CA THR A 1 29.35 23.60 0.93
C THR A 1 29.19 22.94 2.28
N GLU A 2 27.98 22.57 2.67
CA GLU A 2 27.74 21.91 3.95
C GLU A 2 27.82 20.40 3.74
N CYS A 3 28.84 19.79 4.35
CA CYS A 3 29.03 18.35 4.33
C CYS A 3 27.96 17.69 5.22
N TYR A 4 27.02 16.99 4.60
CA TYR A 4 26.12 16.09 5.31
C TYR A 4 26.95 15.00 5.98
N THR A 5 27.03 15.05 7.31
CA THR A 5 27.74 14.03 8.09
C THR A 5 26.72 12.98 8.49
N LYS A 6 26.75 11.82 7.84
CA LYS A 6 25.83 10.72 8.13
C LYS A 6 26.11 10.19 9.54
N VAL A 7 25.15 10.39 10.45
CA VAL A 7 25.19 9.80 11.79
C VAL A 7 24.79 8.33 11.66
N ASN A 8 25.73 7.42 11.93
CA ASN A 8 25.47 5.99 11.90
C ASN A 8 24.57 5.60 13.08
N SER A 9 23.27 5.49 12.83
CA SER A 9 22.32 4.87 13.75
C SER A 9 22.60 3.36 13.82
N THR A 10 22.78 2.84 15.03
CA THR A 10 22.99 1.41 15.30
C THR A 10 21.73 0.57 15.05
N THR A 11 20.58 1.19 14.79
CA THR A 11 19.29 0.51 14.56
C THR A 11 18.99 0.48 13.07
N GLN A 12 18.91 -0.74 12.51
CA GLN A 12 18.49 -0.95 11.14
C GLN A 12 16.99 -0.66 11.02
N THR A 13 16.62 0.21 10.07
CA THR A 13 15.22 0.57 9.79
C THR A 13 14.72 -0.19 8.57
N THR A 14 13.59 -0.88 8.71
CA THR A 14 12.90 -1.57 7.61
C THR A 14 11.54 -0.92 7.37
N ILE A 15 11.28 -0.56 6.12
CA ILE A 15 10.02 0.01 5.68
C ILE A 15 9.34 -0.98 4.74
N PHE A 16 8.13 -1.42 5.08
CA PHE A 16 7.25 -2.14 4.18
C PHE A 16 6.38 -1.12 3.45
N PHE A 17 6.42 -1.13 2.13
CA PHE A 17 5.68 -0.23 1.29
C PHE A 17 4.70 -1.00 0.42
N ILE A 18 3.41 -0.80 0.66
CA ILE A 18 2.35 -1.30 -0.21
C ILE A 18 1.81 -0.11 -1.02
N PRO A 19 2.08 -0.06 -2.34
CA PRO A 19 1.68 1.06 -3.18
C PRO A 19 0.17 1.11 -3.39
N LEU A 20 -0.31 2.24 -3.92
CA LEU A 20 -1.72 2.42 -4.29
C LEU A 20 -2.16 1.52 -5.45
N ASP A 21 -1.28 1.34 -6.43
CA ASP A 21 -1.47 0.50 -7.61
C ASP A 21 -0.10 0.27 -8.29
N GLU A 22 -0.09 -0.34 -9.48
CA GLU A 22 1.12 -0.68 -10.24
C GLU A 22 1.83 0.50 -10.92
N ARG A 23 1.20 1.68 -10.96
CA ARG A 23 1.60 2.76 -11.85
C ARG A 23 2.93 3.39 -11.44
N PHE A 24 3.57 4.04 -12.41
CA PHE A 24 4.85 4.72 -12.16
C PHE A 24 4.74 5.77 -11.04
N THR A 25 3.69 6.58 -11.05
CA THR A 25 3.51 7.72 -10.14
C THR A 25 3.18 7.33 -8.70
N THR A 26 2.79 6.09 -8.46
CA THR A 26 2.35 5.58 -7.16
C THR A 26 3.35 4.57 -6.60
N ARG A 27 3.96 3.74 -7.46
CA ARG A 27 4.92 2.71 -7.08
C ARG A 27 6.34 3.07 -7.50
N SER A 28 6.59 3.13 -8.81
CA SER A 28 7.97 3.17 -9.33
C SER A 28 8.73 4.43 -8.93
N ILE A 29 8.06 5.57 -8.83
CA ILE A 29 8.68 6.82 -8.38
C ILE A 29 9.16 6.70 -6.93
N VAL A 30 8.36 6.06 -6.05
CA VAL A 30 8.74 5.81 -4.65
C VAL A 30 9.93 4.87 -4.58
N LEU A 31 9.91 3.77 -5.34
CA LEU A 31 11.03 2.83 -5.39
C LEU A 31 12.31 3.47 -5.93
N ASN A 32 12.20 4.32 -6.96
CA ASN A 32 13.33 5.05 -7.52
C ASN A 32 13.91 6.06 -6.53
N LEU A 33 13.07 6.78 -5.79
CA LEU A 33 13.52 7.70 -4.75
C LEU A 33 14.19 6.97 -3.59
N ALA A 34 13.63 5.85 -3.15
CA ALA A 34 14.19 5.05 -2.06
C ALA A 34 15.59 4.51 -2.38
N ARG A 35 15.85 4.14 -3.64
CA ARG A 35 17.19 3.71 -4.09
C ARG A 35 18.27 4.77 -3.90
N LEU A 36 17.92 6.06 -3.90
CA LEU A 36 18.88 7.16 -3.69
C LEU A 36 19.37 7.25 -2.24
N ILE A 37 18.63 6.65 -1.30
CA ILE A 37 18.87 6.73 0.15
C ILE A 37 18.84 5.34 0.81
N GLN A 38 19.10 4.29 0.03
CA GLN A 38 19.05 2.88 0.46
C GLN A 38 20.03 2.51 1.58
N ASP A 39 21.06 3.32 1.80
CA ASP A 39 22.02 3.12 2.87
C ASP A 39 21.46 3.54 4.25
N ASP A 40 20.30 4.21 4.30
CA ASP A 40 19.67 4.69 5.54
C ASP A 40 18.55 3.74 6.03
N PHE A 41 17.94 2.98 5.15
CA PHE A 41 16.88 2.01 5.47
C PHE A 41 16.73 0.94 4.39
N THR A 42 16.12 -0.18 4.76
CA THR A 42 15.69 -1.23 3.83
C THR A 42 14.24 -1.01 3.45
N LEU A 43 13.93 -0.93 2.15
CA LEU A 43 12.55 -0.86 1.64
C LEU A 43 12.12 -2.22 1.07
N LEU A 44 11.04 -2.79 1.59
CA LEU A 44 10.40 -4.00 1.10
C LEU A 44 9.04 -3.66 0.49
N THR A 45 8.79 -4.13 -0.73
CA THR A 45 7.53 -3.92 -1.46
C THR A 45 7.10 -5.25 -2.09
N PRO A 46 5.78 -5.50 -2.25
CA PRO A 46 5.32 -6.72 -2.89
C PRO A 46 5.82 -6.79 -4.35
N PRO A 47 6.07 -8.01 -4.85
CA PRO A 47 6.16 -8.26 -6.29
C PRO A 47 4.95 -7.66 -7.02
N ILE A 48 5.16 -7.23 -8.26
CA ILE A 48 4.13 -6.52 -9.02
C ILE A 48 2.90 -7.39 -9.29
N GLU A 49 3.09 -8.70 -9.31
CA GLU A 49 2.07 -9.73 -9.51
C GLU A 49 1.14 -9.88 -8.29
N LEU A 50 1.56 -9.41 -7.11
CA LEU A 50 0.74 -9.43 -5.89
C LEU A 50 -0.05 -8.14 -5.68
N ILE A 51 0.10 -7.14 -6.55
CA ILE A 51 -0.67 -5.90 -6.49
C ILE A 51 -1.69 -5.81 -7.61
N SER A 52 -2.46 -4.73 -7.64
CA SER A 52 -3.47 -4.52 -8.66
C SER A 52 -2.82 -4.38 -10.02
N HIS A 53 -3.57 -4.68 -11.08
CA HIS A 53 -3.17 -4.30 -12.42
C HIS A 53 -4.39 -3.71 -13.13
N TRP A 54 -4.47 -2.38 -13.15
CA TRP A 54 -5.58 -1.64 -13.71
C TRP A 54 -6.94 -2.07 -13.11
N LYS A 55 -7.88 -2.57 -13.93
CA LYS A 55 -9.18 -3.11 -13.47
C LYS A 55 -9.09 -4.50 -12.82
N GLN A 56 -7.93 -5.16 -12.84
CA GLN A 56 -7.74 -6.44 -12.17
C GLN A 56 -7.35 -6.21 -10.71
N PRO A 57 -8.19 -6.65 -9.75
CA PRO A 57 -7.86 -6.50 -8.33
C PRO A 57 -6.71 -7.41 -7.92
N ALA A 58 -5.92 -6.93 -6.96
CA ALA A 58 -5.02 -7.81 -6.23
C ALA A 58 -5.82 -8.86 -5.45
N ASN A 59 -5.23 -10.04 -5.29
CA ASN A 59 -5.72 -10.99 -4.30
C ASN A 59 -5.33 -10.48 -2.90
N THR A 60 -6.27 -9.81 -2.22
CA THR A 60 -6.03 -9.16 -0.93
C THR A 60 -5.59 -10.13 0.16
N THR A 61 -6.03 -11.38 0.09
CA THR A 61 -5.63 -12.43 1.03
C THR A 61 -4.16 -12.80 0.85
N ILE A 62 -3.73 -13.04 -0.39
CA ILE A 62 -2.32 -13.38 -0.70
C ILE A 62 -1.41 -12.18 -0.38
N LEU A 63 -1.84 -10.96 -0.73
CA LEU A 63 -1.09 -9.74 -0.42
C LEU A 63 -0.91 -9.56 1.10
N PHE A 64 -1.97 -9.80 1.88
CA PHE A 64 -1.91 -9.70 3.34
C PHE A 64 -1.00 -10.79 3.93
N GLN A 65 -1.06 -12.02 3.41
CA GLN A 65 -0.15 -13.09 3.84
C GLN A 65 1.31 -12.73 3.56
N TRP A 66 1.61 -12.25 2.34
CA TRP A 66 2.96 -11.80 2.00
C TRP A 66 3.44 -10.70 2.97
N LEU A 67 2.59 -9.71 3.26
CA LEU A 67 2.91 -8.62 4.18
C LEU A 67 3.23 -9.16 5.59
N HIS A 68 2.37 -10.05 6.11
CA HIS A 68 2.56 -10.68 7.42
C HIS A 68 3.88 -11.44 7.49
N ASP A 69 4.19 -12.26 6.47
CA ASP A 69 5.43 -13.03 6.40
C ASP A 69 6.68 -12.13 6.39
N GLN A 70 6.65 -11.04 5.61
CA GLN A 70 7.76 -10.09 5.53
C GLN A 70 7.99 -9.36 6.87
N ILE A 71 6.92 -8.96 7.55
CA ILE A 71 7.00 -8.33 8.87
C ILE A 71 7.55 -9.34 9.89
N SER A 72 7.01 -10.54 9.94
CA SER A 72 7.42 -11.61 10.86
C SER A 72 8.90 -11.95 10.74
N THR A 73 9.44 -11.93 9.52
CA THR A 73 10.84 -12.31 9.26
C THR A 73 11.84 -11.16 9.43
N SER A 74 11.39 -9.91 9.31
CA SER A 74 12.30 -8.74 9.33
C SER A 74 12.24 -7.94 10.62
N CYS A 75 11.11 -7.97 11.33
CA CYS A 75 10.91 -7.19 12.54
C CYS A 75 11.39 -7.95 13.77
N SER A 76 12.30 -7.32 14.51
CA SER A 76 12.91 -7.89 15.70
C SER A 76 13.15 -6.80 16.73
N ILE A 77 13.60 -7.16 17.93
CA ILE A 77 13.88 -6.17 18.98
C ILE A 77 15.01 -5.18 18.62
N SER A 78 15.88 -5.55 17.67
CA SER A 78 16.98 -4.71 17.18
C SER A 78 16.67 -3.96 15.89
N THR A 79 15.47 -4.16 15.32
CA THR A 79 15.06 -3.58 14.03
C THR A 79 13.83 -2.70 14.23
N SER A 80 13.88 -1.45 13.76
CA SER A 80 12.68 -0.61 13.71
C SER A 80 11.90 -0.88 12.43
N CYS A 81 10.63 -1.26 12.55
CA CYS A 81 9.78 -1.53 11.40
C CYS A 81 8.69 -0.47 11.23
N SER A 82 8.48 -0.04 9.98
CA SER A 82 7.37 0.81 9.59
C SER A 82 6.63 0.23 8.39
N LEU A 83 5.31 0.24 8.42
CA LEU A 83 4.44 -0.12 7.30
C LEU A 83 3.80 1.15 6.73
N LEU A 84 4.07 1.45 5.47
CA LEU A 84 3.35 2.44 4.68
C LEU A 84 2.42 1.72 3.70
N LEU A 85 1.11 1.89 3.88
CA LEU A 85 0.09 1.08 3.20
C LEU A 85 -1.02 1.94 2.59
N SER A 86 -1.34 1.71 1.31
CA SER A 86 -2.61 2.16 0.74
C SER A 86 -3.77 1.29 1.21
N THR A 87 -4.80 1.93 1.73
CA THR A 87 -6.04 1.25 2.12
C THR A 87 -6.82 0.70 0.93
N GLU A 88 -6.73 1.34 -0.24
CA GLU A 88 -7.38 0.87 -1.47
C GLU A 88 -6.79 -0.47 -1.91
N GLN A 89 -5.46 -0.57 -1.85
CA GLN A 89 -4.73 -1.79 -2.18
C GLN A 89 -5.04 -2.93 -1.21
N LEU A 90 -5.10 -2.64 0.11
CA LEU A 90 -5.45 -3.64 1.13
C LEU A 90 -6.91 -4.10 1.02
N LEU A 91 -7.83 -3.16 0.97
CA LEU A 91 -9.25 -3.42 1.19
C LEU A 91 -9.98 -3.78 -0.10
N TYR A 92 -9.57 -3.26 -1.25
CA TYR A 92 -10.26 -3.47 -2.53
C TYR A 92 -9.37 -4.14 -3.58
N GLY A 93 -8.07 -4.25 -3.32
CA GLY A 93 -7.11 -4.74 -4.31
C GLY A 93 -6.81 -3.69 -5.38
N GLY A 94 -6.83 -2.39 -5.04
CA GLY A 94 -6.30 -1.31 -5.88
C GLY A 94 -7.24 -0.11 -6.05
N LEU A 95 -6.70 1.00 -6.55
CA LEU A 95 -7.43 2.28 -6.71
C LEU A 95 -8.67 2.17 -7.60
N ILE A 96 -8.57 1.48 -8.74
CA ILE A 96 -9.72 1.34 -9.63
C ILE A 96 -10.76 0.42 -8.98
N ASN A 97 -10.31 -0.67 -8.36
CA ASN A 97 -11.20 -1.61 -7.71
C ASN A 97 -11.94 -1.01 -6.52
N SER A 98 -11.38 0.00 -5.84
CA SER A 98 -12.14 0.74 -4.81
C SER A 98 -13.33 1.53 -5.37
N ARG A 99 -13.40 1.76 -6.69
CA ARG A 99 -14.55 2.38 -7.39
C ARG A 99 -15.52 1.36 -7.97
N LEU A 100 -14.98 0.23 -8.42
CA LEU A 100 -15.76 -0.79 -9.13
C LEU A 100 -16.39 -1.83 -8.20
N SER A 101 -15.80 -2.02 -7.01
CA SER A 101 -16.13 -3.14 -6.15
C SER A 101 -17.53 -3.06 -5.57
N ASN A 102 -18.20 -4.21 -5.52
CA ASN A 102 -19.44 -4.46 -4.77
C ASN A 102 -19.17 -5.28 -3.49
N THR A 103 -17.92 -5.30 -3.00
CA THR A 103 -17.53 -6.00 -1.76
C THR A 103 -18.37 -5.48 -0.60
N SER A 104 -18.91 -6.40 0.20
CA SER A 104 -19.76 -6.04 1.34
C SER A 104 -18.97 -5.32 2.43
N PHE A 105 -19.66 -4.51 3.23
CA PHE A 105 -19.05 -3.88 4.40
C PHE A 105 -18.42 -4.91 5.34
N ASP A 106 -19.09 -6.05 5.57
CA ASP A 106 -18.57 -7.10 6.46
C ASP A 106 -17.24 -7.67 5.98
N GLU A 107 -17.08 -7.84 4.66
CA GLU A 107 -15.84 -8.32 4.06
C GLU A 107 -14.73 -7.26 4.12
N LEU A 108 -15.04 -5.99 3.86
CA LEU A 108 -14.07 -4.90 4.04
C LEU A 108 -13.66 -4.74 5.51
N ASN A 109 -14.62 -4.87 6.43
CA ASN A 109 -14.39 -4.81 7.86
C ASN A 109 -13.54 -5.99 8.36
N SER A 110 -13.70 -7.19 7.78
CA SER A 110 -12.84 -8.33 8.12
C SER A 110 -11.39 -8.10 7.68
N ARG A 111 -11.19 -7.54 6.47
CA ARG A 111 -9.86 -7.17 5.95
C ARG A 111 -9.21 -6.10 6.82
N LEU A 112 -9.97 -5.10 7.27
CA LEU A 112 -9.50 -4.08 8.20
C LEU A 112 -9.15 -4.66 9.59
N LYS A 113 -9.97 -5.60 10.10
CA LYS A 113 -9.68 -6.30 11.37
C LYS A 113 -8.35 -7.05 11.30
N ASN A 114 -8.01 -7.67 10.18
CA ASN A 114 -6.71 -8.32 10.02
C ASN A 114 -5.53 -7.35 10.22
N LEU A 115 -5.65 -6.11 9.73
CA LEU A 115 -4.65 -5.07 9.97
C LEU A 115 -4.57 -4.64 11.45
N VAL A 116 -5.70 -4.58 12.14
CA VAL A 116 -5.74 -4.29 13.59
C VAL A 116 -5.08 -5.42 14.39
N GLU A 117 -5.35 -6.66 14.04
CA GLU A 117 -4.70 -7.83 14.67
C GLU A 117 -3.20 -7.84 14.41
N LEU A 118 -2.75 -7.54 13.17
CA LEU A 118 -1.33 -7.36 12.85
C LEU A 118 -0.67 -6.29 13.75
N LYS A 119 -1.30 -5.13 13.93
CA LYS A 119 -0.78 -4.10 14.84
C LYS A 119 -0.72 -4.58 16.29
N ARG A 120 -1.69 -5.39 16.74
CA ARG A 120 -1.71 -5.94 18.10
C ARG A 120 -0.59 -6.97 18.28
N GLU A 121 -0.37 -7.82 17.29
CA GLU A 121 0.67 -8.85 17.28
C GLU A 121 2.08 -8.23 17.40
N PHE A 122 2.40 -7.24 16.56
CA PHE A 122 3.73 -6.62 16.55
C PHE A 122 3.88 -5.42 17.50
N GLY A 123 2.78 -4.90 18.04
CA GLY A 123 2.77 -3.87 19.07
C GLY A 123 3.62 -2.64 18.72
N SER A 124 4.58 -2.31 19.59
CA SER A 124 5.49 -1.17 19.41
C SER A 124 6.60 -1.41 18.38
N GLN A 125 6.82 -2.65 17.95
CA GLN A 125 7.86 -2.99 16.97
C GLN A 125 7.49 -2.52 15.56
N LEU A 126 6.19 -2.38 15.27
CA LEU A 126 5.67 -1.99 13.97
C LEU A 126 4.91 -0.66 14.05
N GLN A 127 5.43 0.40 13.43
CA GLN A 127 4.67 1.62 13.18
C GLN A 127 3.86 1.48 11.89
N ILE A 128 2.61 1.95 11.85
CA ILE A 128 1.74 1.81 10.68
C ILE A 128 1.26 3.19 10.25
N TYR A 129 1.49 3.52 8.98
CA TYR A 129 1.06 4.70 8.27
C TYR A 129 0.11 4.29 7.15
N LEU A 130 -1.10 4.83 7.17
CA LEU A 130 -2.13 4.54 6.18
C LEU A 130 -2.31 5.73 5.25
N SER A 131 -2.35 5.46 3.96
CA SER A 131 -2.83 6.42 2.95
C SER A 131 -4.16 5.95 2.41
N SER A 132 -5.06 6.92 2.18
CA SER A 132 -6.35 6.68 1.53
C SER A 132 -6.64 7.82 0.56
N VAL A 133 -7.38 7.51 -0.49
CA VAL A 133 -7.78 8.47 -1.52
C VAL A 133 -9.24 8.86 -1.33
N ILE A 134 -9.50 10.17 -1.25
CA ILE A 134 -10.86 10.69 -1.36
C ILE A 134 -11.25 10.70 -2.84
N MET A 135 -12.29 9.95 -3.17
CA MET A 135 -12.75 9.78 -4.53
C MET A 135 -13.54 11.01 -4.98
N ARG A 136 -13.34 11.40 -6.25
CA ARG A 136 -14.12 12.46 -6.89
C ARG A 136 -15.10 11.83 -7.86
N ILE A 137 -16.25 12.47 -8.02
CA ILE A 137 -17.22 12.10 -9.04
C ILE A 137 -16.69 12.61 -10.39
N PRO A 138 -16.62 11.75 -11.44
CA PRO A 138 -16.23 12.20 -12.76
C PRO A 138 -17.29 13.14 -13.36
N ALA A 139 -16.85 14.13 -14.14
CA ALA A 139 -17.71 15.07 -14.86
C ALA A 139 -17.58 14.87 -16.39
N TYR A 140 -17.41 13.62 -16.81
CA TYR A 140 -17.29 13.21 -18.21
C TYR A 140 -17.87 11.81 -18.40
N ASN A 141 -18.31 11.53 -19.62
CA ASN A 141 -18.65 10.17 -20.04
C ASN A 141 -17.38 9.38 -20.32
N GLY A 142 -17.21 8.23 -19.67
CA GLY A 142 -16.09 7.31 -19.87
C GLY A 142 -15.93 6.36 -18.69
N ASP A 143 -15.81 5.07 -18.99
CA ASP A 143 -15.64 3.98 -18.03
C ASP A 143 -14.21 3.45 -17.98
N PHE A 144 -13.23 4.22 -18.48
CA PHE A 144 -11.84 3.75 -18.57
C PHE A 144 -11.29 3.29 -17.22
N GLU A 145 -11.59 4.03 -16.15
CA GLU A 145 -11.25 3.69 -14.75
C GLU A 145 -12.48 3.71 -13.83
N GLU A 146 -13.65 3.99 -14.39
CA GLU A 146 -14.90 4.17 -13.66
C GLU A 146 -15.84 2.98 -13.88
N PRO A 147 -16.87 2.81 -13.04
CA PRO A 147 -17.96 1.86 -13.31
C PRO A 147 -18.55 2.03 -14.71
N ASP A 148 -19.06 0.92 -15.27
CA ASP A 148 -19.58 0.84 -16.64
C ASP A 148 -20.67 1.88 -16.95
N TYR A 149 -21.52 2.21 -15.98
CA TYR A 149 -22.56 3.22 -16.14
C TYR A 149 -22.00 4.63 -16.41
N TRP A 150 -20.75 4.94 -16.02
CA TRP A 150 -20.12 6.22 -16.36
C TRP A 150 -19.79 6.34 -17.85
N ALA A 151 -19.85 5.26 -18.64
CA ALA A 151 -19.68 5.33 -20.09
C ALA A 151 -20.67 6.31 -20.75
N THR A 152 -21.86 6.49 -20.19
CA THR A 152 -22.91 7.34 -20.77
C THR A 152 -23.53 8.36 -19.82
N TYR A 153 -23.40 8.19 -18.50
CA TYR A 153 -24.08 9.02 -17.48
C TYR A 153 -23.16 9.95 -16.69
N GLY A 154 -22.04 10.37 -17.28
CA GLY A 154 -21.01 11.14 -16.59
C GLY A 154 -20.95 12.64 -16.82
N ARG A 155 -21.72 13.15 -17.78
CA ARG A 155 -21.87 14.59 -17.97
C ARG A 155 -22.90 15.17 -17.00
N LEU A 156 -22.55 16.31 -16.41
CA LEU A 156 -23.48 17.16 -15.65
C LEU A 156 -24.50 17.83 -16.57
#